data_AF-A0A971HFA6-F1
#
_entry.id   AF-A0A971HFA6-F1
#
_cell.length_a   1.000
_cell.length_b   1.000
_cell.length_c   1.000
_cell.angle_alpha   90.00
_cell.angle_beta   90.00
_cell.angle_gamma   90.00
#
_symmetry.space_group_name_H-M   'P 1'
#
loop_
_entity.id
_entity.type
_entity.pdbx_description
1 polymer ?
#
loop_
_entity_poly.entity_id
_entity_poly.type
_entity_poly.pdbx_seq_one_letter_code
_entity_poly.pdbx_strand_id
1 'polypeptide(L)'
;MEDPNKVDSRELASNIIHEMFHSYQLSNGEKRFPNDLKGLDYPIDLKNFEIKYRENMLLIQALDSNNRDLKNNLLKEIISLRMSRLQRYGDIIKYEFAVETVEGSAEYCGTKALKFISEELYEKRIEEYKNILSTNTSSLFDIRMISYYTGVLLLILFEDLNIDFIKEIIGQSQSIFEEVAEKIGYSIIDIENVFDPRIEENFRTHVDNLDKRFEDFFNKPLIKHEGDFVICGYDPMNMVKLRDMILCDNFIMLIDRKFQEKIFLKGPIVVKVKNGTSNQVTGYYSRKSL
;
A
#
# COMPACT_ATOMS: atom_id res chain seq x y z
N MET A 1 -17.45 6.59 -3.37
CA MET A 1 -17.92 6.63 -1.98
C MET A 1 -19.32 6.07 -1.96
N GLU A 2 -19.52 4.94 -1.27
CA GLU A 2 -20.84 4.35 -1.06
C GLU A 2 -21.71 5.24 -0.19
N ASP A 3 -23.03 5.13 -0.36
CA ASP A 3 -24.03 5.82 0.46
C ASP A 3 -23.89 5.38 1.93
N PRO A 4 -23.56 6.28 2.87
CA PRO A 4 -23.37 5.91 4.28
C PRO A 4 -24.62 5.32 4.94
N ASN A 5 -25.80 5.43 4.32
CA ASN A 5 -27.04 4.79 4.78
C ASN A 5 -27.19 3.31 4.34
N LYS A 6 -26.21 2.75 3.62
CA LYS A 6 -26.25 1.37 3.10
C LYS A 6 -25.19 0.43 3.68
N VAL A 7 -24.33 0.90 4.57
CA VAL A 7 -23.30 0.06 5.19
C VAL A 7 -23.97 -0.93 6.15
N ASP A 8 -23.75 -2.23 5.94
CA ASP A 8 -24.26 -3.26 6.85
C ASP A 8 -23.66 -3.05 8.24
N SER A 9 -24.51 -3.01 9.27
CA SER A 9 -24.07 -2.83 10.66
C SER A 9 -22.98 -3.81 11.10
N ARG A 10 -22.93 -5.01 10.51
CA ARG A 10 -21.92 -6.05 10.76
C ARG A 10 -20.57 -5.67 10.17
N GLU A 11 -20.57 -5.09 8.97
CA GLU A 11 -19.35 -4.54 8.34
C GLU A 11 -18.86 -3.31 9.09
N LEU A 12 -19.78 -2.44 9.53
CA LEU A 12 -19.44 -1.29 10.37
C LEU A 12 -18.76 -1.74 11.68
N ALA A 13 -19.29 -2.77 12.35
CA ALA A 13 -18.67 -3.31 13.56
C ALA A 13 -17.25 -3.86 13.31
N SER A 14 -17.06 -4.57 12.20
CA SER A 14 -15.74 -5.03 11.75
C SER A 14 -14.77 -3.87 11.51
N ASN A 15 -15.23 -2.80 10.86
CA ASN A 15 -14.41 -1.61 10.58
C ASN A 15 -14.08 -0.84 11.87
N ILE A 16 -14.97 -0.82 12.87
CA ILE A 16 -14.65 -0.25 14.19
C ILE A 16 -13.51 -1.04 14.85
N ILE A 17 -13.52 -2.37 14.73
CA ILE A 17 -12.46 -3.23 15.29
C ILE A 17 -11.11 -2.99 14.60
N HIS A 18 -11.11 -2.75 13.29
CA HIS A 18 -9.91 -2.30 12.55
C HIS A 18 -9.33 -1.03 13.19
N GLU A 19 -10.14 0.02 13.39
CA GLU A 19 -9.67 1.29 13.99
C GLU A 19 -9.26 1.15 15.46
N MET A 20 -9.95 0.28 16.22
CA MET A 20 -9.53 -0.07 17.58
C MET A 20 -8.17 -0.76 17.58
N PHE A 21 -7.85 -1.57 16.57
CA PHE A 21 -6.54 -2.19 16.46
C PHE A 21 -5.44 -1.17 16.15
N HIS A 22 -5.69 -0.15 15.31
CA HIS A 22 -4.77 0.98 15.18
C HIS A 22 -4.54 1.72 16.50
N SER A 23 -5.60 1.93 17.28
CA SER A 23 -5.49 2.51 18.62
C SER A 23 -4.62 1.65 19.55
N TYR A 24 -4.73 0.32 19.44
CA TYR A 24 -3.88 -0.62 20.15
C TYR A 24 -2.41 -0.55 19.67
N GLN A 25 -2.15 -0.54 18.36
CA GLN A 25 -0.81 -0.38 17.80
C GLN A 25 -0.13 0.89 18.34
N LEU A 26 -0.83 2.03 18.28
CA LEU A 26 -0.32 3.31 18.79
C LEU A 26 -0.05 3.27 20.30
N SER A 27 -0.99 2.71 21.08
CA SER A 27 -0.86 2.61 22.54
C SER A 27 0.30 1.71 22.98
N ASN A 28 0.71 0.76 22.12
CA ASN A 28 1.84 -0.14 22.35
C ASN A 28 3.13 0.34 21.66
N GLY A 29 3.15 1.57 21.13
CA GLY A 29 4.34 2.17 20.55
C GLY A 29 4.81 1.51 19.27
N GLU A 30 3.89 1.08 18.40
CA GLU A 30 4.20 0.64 17.05
C GLU A 30 5.06 1.69 16.31
N LYS A 31 6.14 1.23 15.68
CA LYS A 31 7.12 2.09 14.98
C LYS A 31 7.28 1.71 13.51
N ARG A 32 6.67 0.62 13.06
CA ARG A 32 6.80 0.06 11.71
C ARG A 32 5.86 0.72 10.70
N PHE A 33 5.36 1.93 11.01
CA PHE A 33 4.51 2.70 10.11
C PHE A 33 5.24 2.97 8.78
N PRO A 34 4.54 2.81 7.64
CA PRO A 34 5.11 3.09 6.34
C PRO A 34 5.44 4.58 6.20
N ASN A 35 6.50 4.90 5.47
CA ASN A 35 6.81 6.28 5.09
C ASN A 35 6.19 6.57 3.72
N ASP A 36 4.94 7.04 3.70
CA ASP A 36 4.17 7.22 2.45
C ASP A 36 4.87 8.14 1.45
N LEU A 37 5.49 9.23 1.92
CA LEU A 37 6.19 10.16 1.06
C LEU A 37 7.43 9.54 0.39
N LYS A 38 8.11 8.61 1.06
CA LYS A 38 9.14 7.77 0.42
C LYS A 38 8.52 6.69 -0.47
N GLY A 39 7.36 6.14 -0.08
CA GLY A 39 6.60 5.19 -0.88
C GLY A 39 6.16 5.76 -2.24
N LEU A 40 6.04 7.09 -2.38
CA LEU A 40 5.81 7.73 -3.67
C LEU A 40 6.99 7.60 -4.66
N ASP A 41 8.19 7.25 -4.19
CA ASP A 41 9.35 6.94 -5.02
C ASP A 41 9.42 5.45 -5.41
N TYR A 42 8.33 4.70 -5.20
CA TYR A 42 8.26 3.30 -5.58
C TYR A 42 8.56 3.11 -7.08
N PRO A 43 9.40 2.13 -7.46
CA PRO A 43 9.88 2.01 -8.82
C PRO A 43 8.76 1.72 -9.82
N ILE A 44 8.58 2.64 -10.77
CA ILE A 44 7.71 2.47 -11.94
C ILE A 44 8.47 1.60 -12.95
N ASP A 45 8.52 0.30 -12.68
CA ASP A 45 9.28 -0.68 -13.45
C ASP A 45 8.40 -1.89 -13.76
N LEU A 46 8.27 -2.22 -15.06
CA LEU A 46 7.38 -3.30 -15.51
C LEU A 46 7.72 -4.63 -14.83
N LYS A 47 9.00 -4.99 -14.74
CA LYS A 47 9.43 -6.27 -14.19
C LYS A 47 9.04 -6.40 -12.73
N ASN A 48 9.16 -5.32 -11.96
CA ASN A 48 8.73 -5.29 -10.56
C ASN A 48 7.22 -5.62 -10.42
N PHE A 49 6.38 -5.03 -11.29
CA PHE A 49 4.94 -5.28 -11.27
C PHE A 49 4.56 -6.67 -11.77
N GLU A 50 5.26 -7.22 -12.78
CA GLU A 50 5.06 -8.61 -13.22
C GLU A 50 5.30 -9.61 -12.10
N ILE A 51 6.39 -9.42 -11.34
CA ILE A 51 6.72 -10.29 -10.21
C ILE A 51 5.70 -10.10 -9.08
N LYS A 52 5.30 -8.86 -8.77
CA LYS A 52 4.26 -8.60 -7.76
C LYS A 52 2.93 -9.26 -8.14
N TYR A 53 2.55 -9.21 -9.42
CA TYR A 53 1.36 -9.92 -9.89
C TYR A 53 1.51 -11.44 -9.76
N ARG A 54 2.68 -12.00 -10.07
CA ARG A 54 2.97 -13.41 -9.84
C ARG A 54 2.84 -13.80 -8.37
N GLU A 55 3.36 -12.99 -7.44
CA GLU A 55 3.18 -13.18 -6.00
C GLU A 55 1.69 -13.20 -5.61
N ASN A 56 0.89 -12.26 -6.13
CA ASN A 56 -0.54 -12.21 -5.89
C ASN A 56 -1.24 -13.51 -6.34
N MET A 57 -0.93 -14.00 -7.55
CA MET A 57 -1.53 -15.22 -8.08
C MET A 57 -1.13 -16.46 -7.27
N LEU A 58 0.12 -16.54 -6.81
CA LEU A 58 0.59 -17.60 -5.91
C LEU A 58 -0.12 -17.56 -4.56
N LEU A 59 -0.35 -16.37 -4.00
CA LEU A 59 -1.06 -16.19 -2.73
C LEU A 59 -2.51 -16.68 -2.84
N ILE A 60 -3.20 -16.31 -3.92
CA ILE A 60 -4.56 -16.79 -4.19
C ILE A 60 -4.56 -18.32 -4.33
N GLN A 61 -3.63 -18.86 -5.13
CA GLN A 61 -3.50 -20.31 -5.31
C GLN A 61 -3.24 -21.05 -3.99
N ALA A 62 -2.44 -20.47 -3.09
CA ALA A 62 -2.17 -21.04 -1.78
C ALA A 62 -3.43 -21.04 -0.91
N LEU A 63 -4.20 -19.95 -0.90
CA LEU A 63 -5.44 -19.86 -0.13
C LEU A 63 -6.53 -20.81 -0.63
N ASP A 64 -6.64 -21.00 -1.94
CA ASP A 64 -7.64 -21.89 -2.56
C ASP A 64 -7.27 -23.38 -2.46
N SER A 65 -6.02 -23.69 -2.12
CA SER A 65 -5.58 -25.08 -1.99
C SER A 65 -6.05 -25.71 -0.68
N ASN A 66 -6.50 -26.96 -0.73
CA ASN A 66 -6.70 -27.79 0.47
C ASN A 66 -5.44 -28.60 0.86
N ASN A 67 -4.36 -28.52 0.08
CA ASN A 67 -3.14 -29.28 0.32
C ASN A 67 -2.10 -28.42 1.06
N ARG A 68 -1.82 -28.77 2.32
CA ARG A 68 -0.88 -28.05 3.18
C ARG A 68 0.54 -28.02 2.63
N ASP A 69 1.03 -29.09 2.01
CA ASP A 69 2.37 -29.12 1.41
C ASP A 69 2.46 -28.19 0.21
N LEU A 70 1.40 -28.14 -0.60
CA LEU A 70 1.30 -27.18 -1.70
C LEU A 70 1.27 -25.74 -1.19
N LYS A 71 0.46 -25.44 -0.15
CA LYS A 71 0.45 -24.11 0.50
C LYS A 71 1.86 -23.70 0.97
N ASN A 72 2.57 -24.60 1.63
CA ASN A 72 3.94 -24.35 2.10
C ASN A 72 4.91 -24.06 0.94
N ASN A 73 4.83 -24.81 -0.15
CA ASN A 73 5.69 -24.60 -1.31
C ASN A 73 5.40 -23.27 -2.01
N LEU A 74 4.11 -22.94 -2.18
CA LEU A 74 3.69 -21.65 -2.75
C LEU A 74 4.14 -20.48 -1.87
N LEU A 75 4.04 -20.60 -0.54
CA LEU A 75 4.55 -19.59 0.38
C LEU A 75 6.06 -19.38 0.23
N LYS A 76 6.85 -20.46 0.13
CA LYS A 76 8.30 -20.36 -0.10
C LYS A 76 8.63 -19.67 -1.43
N GLU A 77 7.84 -19.90 -2.48
CA GLU A 77 7.99 -19.23 -3.77
C GLU A 77 7.66 -17.73 -3.64
N ILE A 78 6.56 -17.36 -2.97
CA ILE A 78 6.20 -15.97 -2.69
C ILE A 78 7.34 -15.25 -1.96
N ILE A 79 7.86 -15.86 -0.88
CA ILE A 79 8.96 -15.27 -0.11
C ILE A 79 10.19 -15.09 -1.00
N SER A 80 10.56 -16.10 -1.78
CA SER A 80 11.75 -16.05 -2.65
C SER A 80 11.64 -14.98 -3.73
N LEU A 81 10.48 -14.83 -4.38
CA LEU A 81 10.21 -13.77 -5.36
C LEU A 81 10.37 -12.39 -4.73
N ARG A 82 9.71 -12.18 -3.59
CA ARG A 82 9.69 -10.91 -2.88
C ARG A 82 11.06 -10.51 -2.34
N MET A 83 11.82 -11.46 -1.81
CA MET A 83 13.20 -11.23 -1.38
C MET A 83 14.15 -10.98 -2.56
N SER A 84 13.91 -11.59 -3.73
CA SER A 84 14.65 -11.29 -4.95
C SER A 84 14.35 -9.88 -5.47
N ARG A 85 13.11 -9.41 -5.37
CA ARG A 85 12.74 -8.01 -5.63
C ARG A 85 13.42 -7.07 -4.66
N LEU A 86 13.41 -7.37 -3.35
CA LEU A 86 14.13 -6.58 -2.36
C LEU A 86 15.62 -6.46 -2.70
N GLN A 87 16.26 -7.54 -3.14
CA GLN A 87 17.66 -7.50 -3.56
C GLN A 87 17.88 -6.60 -4.79
N ARG A 88 16.99 -6.63 -5.77
CA ARG A 88 17.11 -5.85 -7.01
C ARG A 88 16.78 -4.36 -6.83
N TYR A 89 15.68 -4.05 -6.16
CA TYR A 89 15.14 -2.69 -6.05
C TYR A 89 15.51 -2.00 -4.72
N GLY A 90 16.07 -2.75 -3.77
CA GLY A 90 16.50 -2.24 -2.47
C GLY A 90 15.35 -1.96 -1.51
N ASP A 91 15.65 -1.22 -0.44
CA ASP A 91 14.76 -1.01 0.70
C ASP A 91 13.41 -0.36 0.37
N ILE A 92 13.22 0.20 -0.84
CA ILE A 92 11.93 0.71 -1.28
C ILE A 92 10.84 -0.37 -1.26
N ILE A 93 11.20 -1.65 -1.48
CA ILE A 93 10.26 -2.78 -1.39
C ILE A 93 9.75 -2.98 0.05
N LYS A 94 10.53 -2.61 1.07
CA LYS A 94 10.10 -2.70 2.47
C LYS A 94 8.93 -1.77 2.80
N TYR A 95 8.63 -0.81 1.93
CA TYR A 95 7.39 -0.03 2.03
C TYR A 95 6.16 -0.95 2.03
N GLU A 96 6.13 -1.96 1.16
CA GLU A 96 5.05 -2.97 1.13
C GLU A 96 4.94 -3.67 2.47
N PHE A 97 6.07 -4.12 3.04
CA PHE A 97 6.08 -4.89 4.28
C PHE A 97 5.60 -4.07 5.47
N ALA A 98 5.92 -2.77 5.49
CA ALA A 98 5.46 -1.83 6.50
C ALA A 98 3.94 -1.59 6.40
N VAL A 99 3.42 -1.39 5.18
CA VAL A 99 1.96 -1.26 4.95
C VAL A 99 1.25 -2.56 5.36
N GLU A 100 1.71 -3.72 4.89
CA GLU A 100 1.15 -5.02 5.25
C GLU A 100 1.19 -5.27 6.77
N THR A 101 2.27 -4.84 7.45
CA THR A 101 2.41 -5.00 8.90
C THR A 101 1.44 -4.11 9.67
N VAL A 102 1.27 -2.85 9.30
CA VAL A 102 0.42 -1.92 10.06
C VAL A 102 -1.03 -2.01 9.63
N GLU A 103 -1.29 -1.80 8.35
CA GLU A 103 -2.63 -1.74 7.77
C GLU A 103 -3.20 -3.16 7.54
N GLY A 104 -2.37 -4.06 7.01
CA GLY A 104 -2.78 -5.43 6.75
C GLY A 104 -3.13 -6.21 8.03
N SER A 105 -2.43 -5.95 9.15
CA SER A 105 -2.78 -6.55 10.45
C SER A 105 -4.05 -5.96 11.08
N ALA A 106 -4.28 -4.65 10.92
CA ALA A 106 -5.53 -4.02 11.34
C ALA A 106 -6.73 -4.57 10.56
N GLU A 107 -6.59 -4.68 9.23
CA GLU A 107 -7.62 -5.26 8.38
C GLU A 107 -7.80 -6.76 8.63
N TYR A 108 -6.73 -7.49 8.96
CA TYR A 108 -6.84 -8.88 9.42
C TYR A 108 -7.68 -8.99 10.69
N CYS A 109 -7.42 -8.15 11.71
CA CYS A 109 -8.23 -8.14 12.93
C CYS A 109 -9.70 -7.82 12.65
N GLY A 110 -9.97 -6.79 11.83
CA GLY A 110 -11.33 -6.45 11.39
C GLY A 110 -12.00 -7.61 10.64
N THR A 111 -11.30 -8.22 9.70
CA THR A 111 -11.79 -9.34 8.88
C THR A 111 -12.05 -10.60 9.72
N LYS A 112 -11.19 -10.92 10.69
CA LYS A 112 -11.41 -12.03 11.62
C LYS A 112 -12.60 -11.77 12.53
N ALA A 113 -12.81 -10.54 13.00
CA ALA A 113 -14.01 -10.18 13.72
C ALA A 113 -15.26 -10.33 12.86
N LEU A 114 -15.21 -9.94 11.58
CA LEU A 114 -16.30 -10.16 10.64
C LEU A 114 -16.63 -11.65 10.51
N LYS A 115 -15.64 -12.55 10.49
CA LYS A 115 -15.88 -14.00 10.48
C LYS A 115 -16.71 -14.47 11.67
N PHE A 116 -16.44 -13.94 12.86
CA PHE A 116 -17.24 -14.25 14.06
C PHE A 116 -18.66 -13.67 14.00
N ILE A 117 -18.82 -12.49 13.39
CA ILE A 117 -20.11 -11.79 13.29
C ILE A 117 -20.99 -12.40 12.18
N SER A 118 -20.39 -12.75 11.04
CA SER A 118 -21.07 -13.18 9.82
C SER A 118 -20.10 -13.87 8.86
N GLU A 119 -20.12 -15.20 8.85
CA GLU A 119 -19.27 -16.02 7.97
C GLU A 119 -19.48 -15.70 6.49
N GLU A 120 -20.73 -15.49 6.05
CA GLU A 120 -21.06 -15.08 4.66
C GLU A 120 -20.36 -13.79 4.23
N LEU A 121 -20.35 -12.76 5.10
CA LEU A 121 -19.73 -11.48 4.78
C LEU A 121 -18.20 -11.57 4.81
N TYR A 122 -17.66 -12.41 5.70
CA TYR A 122 -16.24 -12.73 5.70
C TYR A 122 -15.83 -13.40 4.38
N GLU A 123 -16.54 -14.45 3.95
CA GLU A 123 -16.25 -15.14 2.69
C GLU A 123 -16.32 -14.17 1.50
N LYS A 124 -17.37 -13.34 1.45
CA LYS A 124 -17.51 -12.30 0.43
C LYS A 124 -16.31 -11.34 0.42
N ARG A 125 -15.86 -10.86 1.58
CA ARG A 125 -14.70 -9.97 1.70
C ARG A 125 -13.40 -10.63 1.22
N ILE A 126 -13.18 -11.90 1.59
CA ILE A 126 -12.00 -12.64 1.12
C ILE A 126 -12.00 -12.79 -0.40
N GLU A 127 -13.14 -13.13 -0.99
CA GLU A 127 -13.27 -13.23 -2.45
C GLU A 127 -13.12 -11.87 -3.14
N GLU A 128 -13.65 -10.78 -2.57
CA GLU A 128 -13.41 -9.43 -3.06
C GLU A 128 -11.91 -9.09 -3.08
N TYR A 129 -11.16 -9.42 -2.02
CA TYR A 129 -9.72 -9.18 -1.96
C TYR A 129 -8.97 -10.00 -3.01
N LYS A 130 -9.28 -11.28 -3.17
CA LYS A 130 -8.70 -12.12 -4.23
C LYS A 130 -9.02 -11.58 -5.63
N ASN A 131 -10.24 -11.09 -5.84
CA ASN A 131 -10.66 -10.48 -7.10
C ASN A 131 -9.89 -9.20 -7.40
N ILE A 132 -9.66 -8.35 -6.41
CA ILE A 132 -8.81 -7.15 -6.56
C ILE A 132 -7.40 -7.54 -7.01
N LEU A 133 -6.80 -8.54 -6.36
CA LEU A 133 -5.44 -9.00 -6.67
C LEU A 133 -5.27 -9.66 -8.05
N SER A 134 -6.31 -10.34 -8.55
CA SER A 134 -6.24 -11.15 -9.78
C SER A 134 -6.80 -10.47 -11.02
N THR A 135 -7.91 -9.73 -10.89
CA THR A 135 -8.69 -9.18 -12.01
C THR A 135 -8.57 -7.66 -12.14
N ASN A 136 -8.44 -6.94 -11.02
CA ASN A 136 -8.27 -5.50 -11.05
C ASN A 136 -6.79 -5.13 -11.19
N THR A 137 -6.23 -5.36 -12.37
CA THR A 137 -4.81 -5.07 -12.66
C THR A 137 -4.44 -3.60 -12.47
N SER A 138 -5.40 -2.66 -12.50
CA SER A 138 -5.12 -1.26 -12.18
C SER A 138 -4.69 -1.04 -10.72
N SER A 139 -5.20 -1.87 -9.80
CA SER A 139 -4.82 -1.85 -8.38
C SER A 139 -3.38 -2.29 -8.14
N LEU A 140 -2.79 -3.05 -9.07
CA LEU A 140 -1.38 -3.49 -9.00
C LEU A 140 -0.41 -2.31 -8.91
N PHE A 141 -0.76 -1.18 -9.52
CA PHE A 141 0.08 0.01 -9.58
C PHE A 141 -0.15 0.95 -8.39
N ASP A 142 -1.17 0.71 -7.57
CA ASP A 142 -1.35 1.38 -6.28
C ASP A 142 -0.78 0.49 -5.17
N ILE A 143 0.52 0.64 -4.94
CA ILE A 143 1.27 -0.19 -4.00
C ILE A 143 0.76 -0.05 -2.57
N ARG A 144 0.31 1.13 -2.18
CA ARG A 144 -0.25 1.32 -0.84
C ARG A 144 -1.53 0.49 -0.73
N MET A 145 -2.50 0.72 -1.60
CA MET A 145 -3.79 0.04 -1.57
C MET A 145 -3.65 -1.48 -1.66
N ILE A 146 -2.87 -2.00 -2.61
CA ILE A 146 -2.74 -3.46 -2.79
C ILE A 146 -2.05 -4.15 -1.61
N SER A 147 -1.21 -3.42 -0.86
CA SER A 147 -0.53 -3.92 0.33
C SER A 147 -1.48 -4.14 1.52
N TYR A 148 -2.64 -3.46 1.55
CA TYR A 148 -3.70 -3.78 2.52
C TYR A 148 -4.22 -5.20 2.29
N TYR A 149 -4.65 -5.48 1.05
CA TYR A 149 -5.27 -6.75 0.70
C TYR A 149 -4.28 -7.92 0.78
N THR A 150 -3.08 -7.75 0.23
CA THR A 150 -2.03 -8.77 0.33
C THR A 150 -1.63 -9.03 1.79
N GLY A 151 -1.55 -8.00 2.63
CA GLY A 151 -1.26 -8.14 4.06
C GLY A 151 -2.27 -9.05 4.76
N VAL A 152 -3.58 -8.80 4.59
CA VAL A 152 -4.65 -9.62 5.20
C VAL A 152 -4.56 -11.07 4.73
N LEU A 153 -4.46 -11.27 3.41
CA LEU A 153 -4.44 -12.59 2.80
C LEU A 153 -3.17 -13.39 3.18
N LEU A 154 -2.02 -12.73 3.34
CA LEU A 154 -0.80 -13.35 3.87
C LEU A 154 -0.97 -13.79 5.31
N LEU A 155 -1.55 -12.96 6.18
CA LEU A 155 -1.78 -13.33 7.59
C LEU A 155 -2.76 -14.50 7.72
N ILE A 156 -3.79 -14.56 6.88
CA ILE A 156 -4.69 -15.73 6.80
C ILE A 156 -3.92 -16.98 6.36
N LEU A 157 -3.07 -16.87 5.32
CA LEU A 157 -2.24 -18.00 4.89
C LEU A 157 -1.28 -18.46 5.99
N PHE A 158 -0.69 -17.54 6.76
CA PHE A 158 0.18 -17.88 7.88
C PHE A 158 -0.59 -18.61 8.97
N GLU A 159 -1.79 -18.15 9.31
CA GLU A 159 -2.69 -18.81 10.27
C GLU A 159 -3.04 -20.23 9.80
N ASP A 160 -3.46 -20.40 8.55
CA ASP A 160 -3.77 -21.71 7.94
C ASP A 160 -2.60 -22.69 8.01
N LEU A 161 -1.37 -22.18 7.83
CA LEU A 161 -0.14 -22.96 7.92
C LEU A 161 0.37 -23.17 9.35
N ASN A 162 -0.31 -22.60 10.35
CA ASN A 162 0.09 -22.56 11.75
C ASN A 162 1.49 -21.92 11.96
N ILE A 163 1.78 -20.88 11.19
CA ILE A 163 2.98 -20.05 11.36
C ILE A 163 2.69 -19.03 12.45
N ASP A 164 3.52 -19.02 13.48
CA ASP A 164 3.40 -18.03 14.56
C ASP A 164 3.92 -16.65 14.09
N PHE A 165 2.99 -15.70 13.97
CA PHE A 165 3.26 -14.29 13.62
C PHE A 165 2.69 -13.30 14.63
N ILE A 166 1.90 -13.75 15.61
CA ILE A 166 1.28 -12.88 16.62
C ILE A 166 2.29 -12.67 17.73
N LYS A 167 2.74 -11.43 17.93
CA LYS A 167 3.72 -11.06 18.95
C LYS A 167 3.35 -9.75 19.61
N GLU A 168 4.02 -9.47 20.72
CA GLU A 168 4.01 -8.14 21.31
C GLU A 168 4.57 -7.12 20.30
N ILE A 169 3.86 -6.01 20.14
CA ILE A 169 4.25 -4.90 19.25
C ILE A 169 5.47 -4.17 19.80
N ILE A 170 5.54 -4.06 21.13
CA ILE A 170 6.56 -3.24 21.79
C ILE A 170 7.97 -3.78 21.49
N GLY A 171 8.87 -2.89 21.10
CA GLY A 171 10.26 -3.24 20.82
C GLY A 171 10.50 -3.91 19.45
N GLN A 172 9.46 -4.16 18.66
CA GLN A 172 9.63 -4.70 17.31
C GLN A 172 10.08 -3.62 16.32
N SER A 173 11.02 -3.99 15.45
CA SER A 173 11.52 -3.13 14.38
C SER A 173 11.41 -3.77 13.00
N GLN A 174 11.32 -5.11 12.97
CA GLN A 174 11.16 -5.90 11.76
C GLN A 174 9.68 -6.07 11.42
N SER A 175 9.36 -6.08 10.12
CA SER A 175 8.00 -6.34 9.65
C SER A 175 7.58 -7.79 9.89
N ILE A 176 6.27 -8.06 9.95
CA ILE A 176 5.76 -9.43 10.11
C ILE A 176 6.26 -10.33 8.98
N PHE A 177 6.26 -9.82 7.75
CA PHE A 177 6.73 -10.56 6.59
C PHE A 177 8.22 -10.93 6.71
N GLU A 178 9.08 -9.98 7.07
CA GLU A 178 10.52 -10.25 7.22
C GLU A 178 10.78 -11.33 8.28
N GLU A 179 10.09 -11.29 9.41
CA GLU A 179 10.25 -12.30 10.47
C GLU A 179 9.85 -13.70 9.98
N VAL A 180 8.73 -13.80 9.25
CA VAL A 180 8.27 -15.08 8.68
C VAL A 180 9.23 -15.57 7.61
N ALA A 181 9.73 -14.68 6.76
CA ALA A 181 10.72 -15.00 5.73
C ALA A 181 12.01 -15.57 6.32
N GLU A 182 12.51 -15.02 7.42
CA GLU A 182 13.69 -15.53 8.12
C GLU A 182 13.44 -16.91 8.75
N LYS A 183 12.26 -17.12 9.36
CA LYS A 183 11.90 -18.42 9.95
C LYS A 183 11.80 -19.54 8.91
N ILE A 184 11.24 -19.25 7.74
CA ILE A 184 11.01 -20.24 6.69
C ILE A 184 12.28 -20.44 5.84
N GLY A 185 13.07 -19.39 5.68
CA GLY A 185 14.18 -19.34 4.74
C GLY A 185 13.73 -19.09 3.30
N TYR A 186 14.65 -18.60 2.48
CA TYR A 186 14.41 -18.29 1.08
C TYR A 186 15.67 -18.45 0.25
N SER A 187 15.48 -18.55 -1.06
CA SER A 187 16.55 -18.50 -2.05
C SER A 187 16.31 -17.30 -2.95
N ILE A 188 17.37 -16.59 -3.30
CA ILE A 188 17.29 -15.62 -4.39
C ILE A 188 17.12 -16.40 -5.69
N ILE A 189 16.11 -16.02 -6.47
CA ILE A 189 15.76 -16.66 -7.72
C ILE A 189 15.91 -15.68 -8.88
N ASP A 190 16.13 -16.23 -10.07
CA ASP A 190 16.12 -15.45 -11.30
C ASP A 190 14.69 -15.00 -11.60
N ILE A 191 14.51 -13.68 -11.59
CA ILE A 191 13.22 -13.02 -11.81
C ILE A 191 13.03 -12.58 -13.26
N GLU A 192 14.04 -12.70 -14.13
CA GLU A 192 13.95 -12.21 -15.52
C GLU A 192 12.90 -12.97 -16.33
N ASN A 193 12.70 -14.26 -16.03
CA ASN A 193 11.77 -15.13 -16.75
C ASN A 193 10.30 -14.94 -16.34
N VAL A 194 9.99 -14.11 -15.34
CA VAL A 194 8.60 -13.81 -14.96
C VAL A 194 8.02 -12.83 -15.97
N PHE A 195 6.96 -13.22 -16.67
CA PHE A 195 6.31 -12.39 -17.70
C PHE A 195 4.81 -12.66 -17.74
N ASP A 196 4.01 -11.61 -17.87
CA ASP A 196 2.58 -11.71 -18.16
C ASP A 196 2.15 -10.59 -19.11
N PRO A 197 1.69 -10.91 -20.34
CA PRO A 197 1.39 -9.89 -21.35
C PRO A 197 0.27 -8.93 -20.92
N ARG A 198 -0.61 -9.36 -20.01
CA ARG A 198 -1.69 -8.49 -19.48
C ARG A 198 -1.12 -7.38 -18.61
N ILE A 199 0.01 -7.60 -17.94
CA ILE A 199 0.65 -6.59 -17.10
C ILE A 199 1.36 -5.55 -17.94
N GLU A 200 1.96 -5.94 -19.07
CA GLU A 200 2.61 -4.99 -19.99
C GLU A 200 1.65 -3.93 -20.53
N GLU A 201 0.47 -4.34 -21.02
CA GLU A 201 -0.54 -3.41 -21.55
C GLU A 201 -1.06 -2.45 -20.46
N ASN A 202 -1.36 -3.00 -19.29
CA ASN A 202 -1.85 -2.22 -18.15
C ASN A 202 -0.77 -1.27 -17.61
N PHE A 203 0.50 -1.65 -17.66
CA PHE A 203 1.62 -0.82 -17.25
C PHE A 203 1.77 0.40 -18.16
N ARG A 204 1.69 0.23 -19.47
CA ARG A 204 1.72 1.36 -20.42
C ARG A 204 0.57 2.33 -20.15
N THR A 205 -0.63 1.79 -19.97
CA THR A 205 -1.82 2.57 -19.61
C THR A 205 -1.63 3.33 -18.28
N HIS A 206 -1.00 2.71 -17.29
CA HIS A 206 -0.72 3.35 -16.00
C HIS A 206 0.25 4.53 -16.14
N VAL A 207 1.34 4.35 -16.90
CA VAL A 207 2.33 5.42 -17.15
C VAL A 207 1.68 6.59 -17.91
N ASP A 208 0.92 6.30 -18.96
CA ASP A 208 0.22 7.33 -19.74
C ASP A 208 -0.80 8.10 -18.88
N ASN A 209 -1.53 7.39 -18.01
CA ASN A 209 -2.48 8.01 -17.08
C ASN A 209 -1.79 8.88 -16.02
N LEU A 210 -0.59 8.51 -15.55
CA LEU A 210 0.18 9.32 -14.61
C LEU A 210 0.57 10.65 -15.26
N ASP A 211 1.14 10.63 -16.46
CA ASP A 211 1.51 11.85 -17.19
C ASP A 211 0.27 12.72 -17.46
N LYS A 212 -0.82 12.11 -17.94
CA LYS A 212 -2.08 12.80 -18.22
C LYS A 212 -2.66 13.50 -17.00
N ARG A 213 -2.56 12.93 -15.79
CA ARG A 213 -3.03 13.58 -14.55
C ARG A 213 -2.31 14.90 -14.28
N PHE A 214 -1.00 14.94 -14.52
CA PHE A 214 -0.23 16.18 -14.39
C PHE A 214 -0.56 17.16 -15.53
N GLU A 215 -0.69 16.70 -16.77
CA GLU A 215 -1.12 17.55 -17.89
C GLU A 215 -2.48 18.19 -17.64
N ASP A 216 -3.49 17.40 -17.23
CA ASP A 216 -4.83 17.87 -16.90
C ASP A 216 -4.84 18.88 -15.74
N PHE A 217 -3.90 18.73 -14.80
CA PHE A 217 -3.70 19.70 -13.73
C PHE A 217 -3.14 21.03 -14.26
N PHE A 218 -2.08 20.98 -15.07
CA PHE A 218 -1.36 22.15 -15.59
C PHE A 218 -2.08 22.87 -16.75
N ASN A 219 -3.01 22.21 -17.43
CA ASN A 219 -3.82 22.80 -18.51
C ASN A 219 -4.90 23.79 -18.03
N LYS A 220 -5.09 23.95 -16.71
CA LYS A 220 -6.04 24.90 -16.12
C LYS A 220 -5.31 26.11 -15.56
N PRO A 221 -5.97 27.28 -15.40
CA PRO A 221 -5.33 28.44 -14.77
C PRO A 221 -4.86 28.16 -13.33
N LEU A 222 -3.57 28.40 -13.08
CA LEU A 222 -2.92 28.13 -11.79
C LEU A 222 -2.43 29.40 -11.10
N ILE A 223 -2.26 29.30 -9.79
CA ILE A 223 -1.50 30.23 -8.96
C ILE A 223 -0.27 29.48 -8.47
N LYS A 224 0.91 30.06 -8.71
CA LYS A 224 2.19 29.54 -8.22
C LYS A 224 2.53 30.23 -6.90
N HIS A 225 2.91 29.43 -5.91
CA HIS A 225 3.37 29.88 -4.61
C HIS A 225 4.80 29.38 -4.40
N GLU A 226 5.75 30.27 -4.17
CA GLU A 226 7.14 29.93 -3.89
C GLU A 226 7.43 30.11 -2.40
N GLY A 227 8.27 29.23 -1.82
CA GLY A 227 8.62 29.29 -0.40
C GLY A 227 9.37 28.05 0.07
N ASP A 228 9.72 28.03 1.36
CA ASP A 228 10.33 26.87 2.03
C ASP A 228 9.29 26.22 2.95
N PHE A 229 8.74 25.10 2.51
CA PHE A 229 7.65 24.41 3.17
C PHE A 229 8.04 22.99 3.58
N VAL A 230 7.32 22.42 4.55
CA VAL A 230 7.43 21.00 4.93
C VAL A 230 6.06 20.37 4.93
N ILE A 231 5.93 19.21 4.28
CA ILE A 231 4.71 18.40 4.34
C ILE A 231 4.52 17.87 5.77
N CYS A 232 3.37 18.14 6.38
CA CYS A 232 3.05 17.70 7.75
C CYS A 232 1.69 17.00 7.89
N GLY A 233 0.96 16.81 6.80
CA GLY A 233 -0.30 16.08 6.76
C GLY A 233 -0.77 15.93 5.33
N TYR A 234 -1.40 14.82 5.00
CA TYR A 234 -1.80 14.46 3.64
C TYR A 234 -2.78 13.28 3.69
N ASP A 235 -3.42 13.02 2.56
CA ASP A 235 -4.16 11.80 2.30
C ASP A 235 -3.26 10.81 1.54
N PRO A 236 -2.75 9.73 2.18
CA PRO A 236 -1.81 8.81 1.56
C PRO A 236 -2.42 8.00 0.39
N MET A 237 -3.75 7.90 0.31
CA MET A 237 -4.43 7.15 -0.75
C MET A 237 -4.64 7.98 -2.03
N ASN A 238 -4.48 9.30 -1.96
CA ASN A 238 -4.84 10.23 -3.03
C ASN A 238 -3.65 11.11 -3.44
N MET A 239 -2.46 10.51 -3.48
CA MET A 239 -1.22 11.14 -3.93
C MET A 239 -0.51 10.32 -5.01
N VAL A 240 0.06 11.02 -5.98
CA VAL A 240 1.01 10.43 -6.94
C VAL A 240 2.18 11.36 -7.19
N LYS A 241 3.33 10.78 -7.55
CA LYS A 241 4.56 11.52 -7.80
C LYS A 241 5.02 11.33 -9.23
N LEU A 242 5.45 12.44 -9.84
CA LEU A 242 6.12 12.46 -11.12
C LEU A 242 7.37 13.33 -10.97
N ARG A 243 8.55 12.69 -10.97
CA ARG A 243 9.85 13.34 -10.75
C ARG A 243 9.89 14.07 -9.41
N ASP A 244 10.11 15.38 -9.40
CA ASP A 244 10.16 16.23 -8.21
C ASP A 244 8.79 16.82 -7.83
N MET A 245 7.70 16.38 -8.46
CA MET A 245 6.36 16.90 -8.20
C MET A 245 5.44 15.83 -7.61
N ILE A 246 4.67 16.19 -6.59
CA ILE A 246 3.61 15.35 -6.02
C ILE A 246 2.27 16.04 -6.30
N LEU A 247 1.35 15.31 -6.94
CA LEU A 247 -0.05 15.68 -7.09
C LEU A 247 -0.84 15.10 -5.92
N CYS A 248 -1.53 15.96 -5.17
CA CYS A 248 -2.44 15.60 -4.10
C CYS A 248 -3.87 15.96 -4.50
N ASP A 249 -4.75 14.97 -4.67
CA ASP A 249 -6.11 15.21 -5.18
C ASP A 249 -7.07 15.76 -4.10
N ASN A 250 -6.92 15.30 -2.85
CA ASN A 250 -7.85 15.61 -1.77
C ASN A 250 -7.42 16.81 -0.91
N PHE A 251 -6.27 16.69 -0.24
CA PHE A 251 -5.68 17.79 0.52
C PHE A 251 -4.19 17.55 0.78
N ILE A 252 -3.49 18.63 1.14
CA ILE A 252 -2.17 18.57 1.75
C ILE A 252 -2.05 19.65 2.83
N MET A 253 -1.30 19.36 3.88
CA MET A 253 -0.92 20.32 4.92
C MET A 253 0.56 20.60 4.86
N LEU A 254 0.90 21.88 4.84
CA LEU A 254 2.27 22.37 4.80
C LEU A 254 2.57 23.18 6.06
N ILE A 255 3.81 23.13 6.54
CA ILE A 255 4.37 24.10 7.47
C ILE A 255 5.21 25.07 6.65
N ASP A 256 4.85 26.35 6.64
CA ASP A 256 5.73 27.40 6.13
C ASP A 256 6.85 27.63 7.15
N ARG A 257 8.10 27.34 6.77
CA ARG A 257 9.24 27.47 7.70
C ARG A 257 9.61 28.91 8.01
N LYS A 258 9.28 29.86 7.13
CA LYS A 258 9.57 31.26 7.35
C LYS A 258 8.63 31.85 8.42
N PHE A 259 7.35 31.51 8.35
CA PHE A 259 6.34 32.03 9.26
C PHE A 259 5.99 31.09 10.41
N GLN A 260 6.44 29.83 10.36
CA GLN A 260 6.09 28.76 11.30
C GLN A 260 4.58 28.49 11.38
N GLU A 261 3.87 28.70 10.26
CA GLU A 261 2.42 28.55 10.17
C GLU A 261 2.04 27.25 9.46
N LYS A 262 0.96 26.62 9.92
CA LYS A 262 0.34 25.48 9.24
C LYS A 262 -0.66 25.97 8.21
N ILE A 263 -0.50 25.51 6.98
CA ILE A 263 -1.35 25.82 5.84
C ILE A 263 -2.10 24.54 5.45
N PHE A 264 -3.42 24.57 5.53
CA PHE A 264 -4.27 23.53 4.97
C PHE A 264 -4.66 23.90 3.55
N LEU A 265 -4.31 23.04 2.59
CA LEU A 265 -4.62 23.25 1.18
C LEU A 265 -5.58 22.16 0.71
N LYS A 266 -6.79 22.56 0.31
CA LYS A 266 -7.73 21.65 -0.34
C LYS A 266 -7.29 21.39 -1.77
N GLY A 267 -7.31 20.12 -2.14
CA GLY A 267 -6.93 19.62 -3.46
C GLY A 267 -7.89 20.03 -4.59
N PRO A 268 -7.46 19.84 -5.84
CA PRO A 268 -6.16 19.28 -6.21
C PRO A 268 -5.03 20.33 -6.10
N ILE A 269 -3.86 19.90 -5.64
CA ILE A 269 -2.64 20.71 -5.47
C ILE A 269 -1.45 19.93 -6.03
N VAL A 270 -0.52 20.61 -6.70
CA VAL A 270 0.81 20.03 -7.02
C VAL A 270 1.87 20.72 -6.17
N VAL A 271 2.64 19.96 -5.40
CA VAL A 271 3.79 20.46 -4.66
C VAL A 271 5.10 20.09 -5.36
N LYS A 272 6.09 20.98 -5.31
CA LYS A 272 7.44 20.74 -5.83
C LYS A 272 8.39 20.39 -4.70
N VAL A 273 8.82 19.13 -4.64
CA VAL A 273 9.69 18.58 -3.61
C VAL A 273 11.15 18.92 -3.91
N LYS A 274 11.92 19.23 -2.87
CA LYS A 274 13.35 19.47 -2.98
C LYS A 274 14.09 18.15 -3.26
N ASN A 275 14.97 18.15 -4.26
CA ASN A 275 15.81 17.01 -4.61
C ASN A 275 16.52 16.40 -3.38
N GLY A 276 16.49 15.08 -3.28
CA GLY A 276 17.10 14.32 -2.18
C GLY A 276 16.28 14.32 -0.87
N THR A 277 15.08 14.88 -0.87
CA THR A 277 14.16 14.86 0.27
C THR A 277 12.81 14.31 -0.15
N SER A 278 12.02 13.77 0.79
CA SER A 278 10.66 13.31 0.52
C SER A 278 9.58 14.29 0.99
N ASN A 279 9.91 15.24 1.88
CA ASN A 279 8.93 16.10 2.55
C ASN A 279 9.21 17.61 2.50
N GLN A 280 10.37 18.05 2.00
CA GLN A 280 10.67 19.48 1.87
C GLN A 280 10.15 19.98 0.52
N VAL A 281 9.42 21.08 0.54
CA VAL A 281 8.72 21.63 -0.62
C VAL A 281 9.24 23.04 -0.90
N THR A 282 9.60 23.29 -2.15
CA THR A 282 10.15 24.59 -2.63
C THR A 282 9.08 25.52 -3.21
N GLY A 283 7.86 25.02 -3.33
CA GLY A 283 6.71 25.75 -3.83
C GLY A 283 5.59 24.81 -4.19
N TYR A 284 4.41 25.36 -4.44
CA TYR A 284 3.24 24.60 -4.85
C TYR A 284 2.39 25.38 -5.86
N TYR A 285 1.54 24.64 -6.56
CA TYR A 285 0.60 25.13 -7.54
C TYR A 285 -0.81 24.83 -7.05
N SER A 286 -1.65 25.86 -7.00
CA SER A 286 -3.07 25.71 -6.70
C SER A 286 -3.91 26.16 -7.89
N ARG A 287 -5.11 25.60 -8.05
CA ARG A 287 -6.05 26.13 -9.04
C ARG A 287 -6.45 27.54 -8.66
N LYS A 288 -6.63 28.41 -9.65
CA LYS A 288 -7.24 29.72 -9.44
C LYS A 288 -8.72 29.48 -9.10
N SER A 289 -9.19 29.95 -7.95
CA SER A 289 -10.62 29.97 -7.65
C SER A 289 -11.32 30.80 -8.74
N LEU A 290 -12.29 30.20 -9.42
CA LEU A 290 -13.18 30.92 -10.34
C LEU A 290 -14.12 31.82 -9.54
#